data_AF-A0A7J3BCR8-F1
#
_entry.id   AF-A0A7J3BCR8-F1
#
_cell.length_a   1.000
_cell.length_b   1.000
_cell.length_c   1.000
_cell.angle_alpha   90.00
_cell.angle_beta   90.00
_cell.angle_gamma   90.00
#
_symmetry.space_group_name_H-M   'P 1'
#
loop_
_entity.id
_entity.type
_entity.pdbx_description
1 polymer ?
#
loop_
_entity_poly.entity_id
_entity_poly.type
_entity_poly.pdbx_seq_one_letter_code
_entity_poly.pdbx_strand_id
1 'polypeptide(L)'
;MTELKAPEEPVEVKRQILGAKARLGPSADIDWDSMAVWLGNRVPSYLWKHWKGELEERGFTWQRFLKVMKYRTDDALLWAEGRTPWEAFVGKVVESLEGPLGEMARRR
;
A
#
# COMPACT_ATOMS: atom_id res chain seq x y z
N MET A 1 -16.40 11.25 12.77
CA MET A 1 -15.75 10.27 11.89
C MET A 1 -14.65 11.00 11.14
N THR A 2 -13.39 10.80 11.53
CA THR A 2 -12.25 11.23 10.72
C THR A 2 -12.16 10.23 9.56
N GLU A 3 -12.26 10.71 8.34
CA GLU A 3 -12.16 9.92 7.11
C GLU A 3 -10.69 10.00 6.67
N LEU A 4 -10.03 8.85 6.46
CA LEU A 4 -8.64 8.84 6.01
C LEU A 4 -8.58 9.47 4.62
N LYS A 5 -8.15 10.73 4.53
CA LYS A 5 -8.07 11.42 3.25
C LYS A 5 -6.94 10.86 2.43
N ALA A 6 -7.18 10.65 1.13
CA ALA A 6 -6.11 10.30 0.22
C ALA A 6 -5.06 11.43 0.18
N PRO A 7 -3.78 11.14 0.49
CA PRO A 7 -2.71 12.11 0.27
C PRO A 7 -2.49 12.28 -1.24
N GLU A 8 -1.69 13.27 -1.64
CA GLU A 8 -1.29 13.44 -3.05
C GLU A 8 -0.59 12.18 -3.60
N GLU A 9 -0.65 11.97 -4.92
CA GLU A 9 0.01 10.80 -5.52
C GLU A 9 1.53 10.89 -5.35
N PRO A 10 2.19 9.87 -4.76
CA PRO A 10 3.63 9.87 -4.61
C PRO A 10 4.31 9.42 -5.92
N VAL A 11 4.38 10.32 -6.90
CA VAL A 11 4.94 10.07 -8.24
C VAL A 11 6.36 9.48 -8.17
N GLU A 12 7.16 9.91 -7.21
CA GLU A 12 8.52 9.37 -7.03
C GLU A 12 8.52 7.90 -6.56
N VAL A 13 7.60 7.52 -5.67
CA VAL A 13 7.44 6.12 -5.24
C VAL A 13 7.02 5.25 -6.42
N LYS A 14 6.10 5.75 -7.25
CA LYS A 14 5.67 5.09 -8.50
C LYS A 14 6.84 4.83 -9.45
N ARG A 15 7.66 5.86 -9.71
CA ARG A 15 8.87 5.73 -10.56
C ARG A 15 9.83 4.67 -10.03
N GLN A 16 9.99 4.59 -8.71
CA GLN A 16 10.89 3.65 -8.08
C GLN A 16 10.42 2.20 -8.20
N ILE A 17 9.12 1.94 -8.08
CA ILE A 17 8.52 0.61 -8.31
C ILE A 17 8.76 0.18 -9.76
N LEU A 18 8.43 1.05 -10.72
CA LEU A 18 8.63 0.76 -12.15
C LEU A 18 10.11 0.55 -12.49
N GLY A 19 11.00 1.36 -11.91
CA GLY A 19 12.44 1.23 -12.06
C GLY A 19 13.00 -0.06 -11.47
N ALA A 20 12.45 -0.52 -10.33
CA ALA A 20 12.78 -1.82 -9.76
C ALA A 20 12.31 -2.94 -10.71
N LYS A 21 11.04 -2.93 -11.12
CA LYS A 21 10.47 -3.92 -12.05
C LYS A 21 11.29 -4.04 -13.34
N ALA A 22 11.67 -2.93 -13.95
CA ALA A 22 12.48 -2.93 -15.17
C ALA A 22 13.87 -3.57 -15.00
N ARG A 23 14.47 -3.50 -13.80
CA ARG A 23 15.79 -4.10 -13.50
C ARG A 23 15.73 -5.58 -13.16
N LEU A 24 14.55 -6.08 -12.75
CA LEU A 24 14.39 -7.39 -12.13
C LEU A 24 14.20 -8.53 -13.14
N GLY A 25 13.98 -8.24 -14.43
CA GLY A 25 14.00 -9.23 -15.52
C GLY A 25 12.86 -10.26 -15.50
N PRO A 26 12.62 -10.99 -16.61
CA PRO A 26 11.53 -11.95 -16.73
C PRO A 26 11.98 -13.36 -16.30
N SER A 27 12.34 -13.56 -15.04
CA SER A 27 12.47 -14.94 -14.52
C SER A 27 11.12 -15.39 -13.97
N ALA A 28 10.57 -16.47 -14.53
CA ALA A 28 9.25 -17.00 -14.19
C ALA A 28 9.16 -17.59 -12.78
N ASP A 29 10.30 -17.85 -12.13
CA ASP A 29 10.37 -18.52 -10.83
C ASP A 29 10.30 -17.55 -9.64
N ILE A 30 10.31 -16.24 -9.89
CA ILE A 30 10.32 -15.20 -8.85
C ILE A 30 9.18 -14.20 -9.10
N ASP A 31 8.41 -13.92 -8.05
CA ASP A 31 7.39 -12.86 -8.04
C ASP A 31 8.05 -11.48 -7.92
N TRP A 32 8.62 -11.03 -9.04
CA TRP A 32 9.30 -9.74 -9.13
C TRP A 32 8.35 -8.55 -8.96
N ASP A 33 7.08 -8.73 -9.27
CA ASP A 33 6.05 -7.70 -9.16
C ASP A 33 5.76 -7.37 -7.70
N SER A 34 5.51 -8.39 -6.88
CA SER A 34 5.40 -8.23 -5.43
C SER A 34 6.69 -7.65 -4.86
N MET A 35 7.86 -8.14 -5.26
CA MET A 35 9.13 -7.63 -4.74
C MET A 35 9.36 -6.15 -5.09
N ALA A 36 8.98 -5.71 -6.30
CA ALA A 36 9.09 -4.32 -6.70
C ALA A 36 8.17 -3.40 -5.88
N VAL A 37 6.93 -3.82 -5.60
CA VAL A 37 5.98 -3.08 -4.75
C VAL A 37 6.48 -2.96 -3.31
N TRP A 38 7.04 -4.06 -2.78
CA TRP A 38 7.49 -4.15 -1.40
C TRP A 38 8.91 -3.62 -1.17
N LEU A 39 9.63 -3.21 -2.23
CA LEU A 39 11.00 -2.72 -2.13
C LEU A 39 11.10 -1.49 -1.21
N GLY A 40 11.67 -1.72 -0.02
CA GLY A 40 11.80 -0.69 1.02
C GLY A 40 10.47 -0.22 1.62
N ASN A 41 9.38 -0.98 1.46
CA ASN A 41 8.04 -0.65 1.96
C ASN A 41 7.60 0.78 1.62
N ARG A 42 7.97 1.29 0.45
CA ARG A 42 7.84 2.73 0.14
C ARG A 42 6.38 3.19 0.08
N VAL A 43 5.49 2.41 -0.55
CA VAL A 43 4.06 2.72 -0.60
C VAL A 43 3.43 2.67 0.81
N PRO A 44 3.56 1.58 1.58
CA PRO A 44 3.10 1.57 2.96
C PRO A 44 3.67 2.71 3.81
N SER A 45 4.97 3.01 3.68
CA SER A 45 5.62 4.04 4.50
C SER A 45 5.09 5.43 4.19
N TYR A 46 4.83 5.71 2.91
CA TYR A 46 4.21 6.95 2.47
C TYR A 46 2.83 7.12 3.10
N LEU A 47 1.94 6.16 2.91
CA LEU A 47 0.57 6.21 3.46
C LEU A 47 0.57 6.29 4.99
N TRP A 48 1.41 5.50 5.66
CA TRP A 48 1.54 5.54 7.11
C TRP A 48 2.01 6.91 7.61
N LYS A 49 2.98 7.54 6.95
CA LYS A 49 3.44 8.89 7.34
C LYS A 49 2.29 9.92 7.35
N HIS A 50 1.37 9.81 6.39
CA HIS A 50 0.22 10.71 6.28
C HIS A 50 -0.91 10.37 7.28
N TRP A 51 -1.07 9.10 7.64
CA TRP A 51 -2.20 8.63 8.43
C TRP A 51 -1.85 8.20 9.86
N LYS A 52 -0.58 8.24 10.25
CA LYS A 52 -0.07 7.65 11.50
C LYS A 52 -0.93 8.01 12.71
N GLY A 53 -1.20 9.30 12.92
CA GLY A 53 -1.99 9.76 14.08
C GLY A 53 -3.38 9.12 14.11
N GLU A 54 -4.11 9.19 12.99
CA GLU A 54 -5.45 8.62 12.87
C GLU A 54 -5.45 7.09 12.97
N LEU A 55 -4.42 6.41 12.44
CA LEU A 55 -4.30 4.96 12.50
C LEU A 55 -3.96 4.48 13.92
N GLU A 56 -3.06 5.18 14.61
CA GLU A 56 -2.69 4.87 16.00
C GLU A 56 -3.89 5.08 16.95
N GLU A 57 -4.66 6.15 16.79
CA GLU A 57 -5.92 6.38 17.53
C GLU A 57 -6.95 5.27 17.29
N ARG A 58 -6.95 4.67 16.09
CA ARG A 58 -7.79 3.52 15.74
C ARG A 58 -7.18 2.18 16.16
N GLY A 59 -6.05 2.15 16.87
CA GLY A 59 -5.43 0.93 17.39
C GLY A 59 -4.59 0.14 16.39
N PHE A 60 -4.21 0.76 15.26
CA PHE A 60 -3.24 0.17 14.34
C PHE A 60 -1.81 0.48 14.80
N THR A 61 -0.96 -0.54 14.71
CA THR A 61 0.50 -0.37 14.72
C THR A 61 1.01 -0.46 13.28
N TRP A 62 2.25 -0.02 13.05
CA TRP A 62 2.92 -0.19 11.76
C TRP A 62 2.85 -1.63 11.25
N GLN A 63 3.11 -2.61 12.11
CA GLN A 63 3.06 -4.03 11.74
C GLN A 63 1.64 -4.49 11.34
N ARG A 64 0.60 -4.01 12.04
CA ARG A 64 -0.81 -4.32 11.69
C ARG A 64 -1.19 -3.68 10.37
N PHE A 65 -0.75 -2.45 10.13
CA PHE A 65 -0.95 -1.77 8.86
C PHE A 65 -0.27 -2.50 7.69
N LEU A 66 0.98 -2.95 7.86
CA LEU A 66 1.66 -3.76 6.85
C LEU A 66 0.92 -5.06 6.52
N LYS A 67 0.35 -5.73 7.54
CA LYS A 67 -0.49 -6.93 7.32
C LYS A 67 -1.70 -6.63 6.44
N VAL A 68 -2.35 -5.48 6.64
CA VAL A 68 -3.47 -5.05 5.79
C VAL A 68 -2.98 -4.74 4.37
N MET A 69 -1.89 -4.00 4.23
CA MET A 69 -1.30 -3.64 2.93
C MET A 69 -0.90 -4.86 2.10
N LYS A 70 -0.53 -5.98 2.73
CA LYS A 70 -0.22 -7.24 2.03
C LYS A 70 -1.35 -7.71 1.10
N TYR A 71 -2.60 -7.48 1.49
CA TYR A 71 -3.78 -7.83 0.67
C TYR A 71 -4.04 -6.85 -0.48
N ARG A 72 -3.25 -5.79 -0.60
CA ARG A 72 -3.37 -4.74 -1.63
C ARG A 72 -2.13 -4.66 -2.54
N THR A 73 -1.33 -5.73 -2.58
CA THR A 73 -0.11 -5.79 -3.41
C THR A 73 -0.44 -5.63 -4.89
N ASP A 74 -1.44 -6.37 -5.40
CA ASP A 74 -1.86 -6.29 -6.80
C ASP A 74 -2.46 -4.92 -7.13
N ASP A 75 -3.26 -4.36 -6.22
CA ASP A 75 -3.83 -3.02 -6.39
C ASP A 75 -2.73 -1.95 -6.47
N ALA A 76 -1.67 -2.07 -5.66
CA ALA A 76 -0.51 -1.18 -5.69
C ALA A 76 0.27 -1.31 -7.00
N LEU A 77 0.41 -2.53 -7.54
CA LEU A 77 1.04 -2.75 -8.84
C LEU A 77 0.22 -2.12 -9.98
N LEU A 78 -1.09 -2.34 -10.00
CA LEU A 78 -1.98 -1.74 -11.00
C LEU A 78 -1.94 -0.21 -10.97
N TRP A 79 -1.86 0.39 -9.79
CA TRP A 79 -1.62 1.83 -9.66
C TRP A 79 -0.25 2.25 -10.22
N ALA A 80 0.81 1.53 -9.86
CA ALA A 80 2.16 1.85 -10.30
C ALA A 80 2.27 1.82 -11.84
N GLU A 81 1.61 0.86 -12.48
CA GLU A 81 1.51 0.71 -13.94
C GLU A 81 0.55 1.71 -14.61
N GLY A 82 -0.17 2.53 -13.84
CA GLY A 82 -1.13 3.49 -14.37
C GLY A 82 -2.44 2.86 -14.86
N ARG A 83 -2.72 1.60 -14.50
CA ARG A 83 -3.97 0.89 -14.83
C ARG A 83 -5.11 1.26 -13.88
N THR A 84 -4.79 1.78 -12.70
CA THR A 84 -5.74 2.27 -11.69
C THR A 84 -5.31 3.66 -11.21
N PRO A 85 -6.24 4.63 -11.07
CA PRO A 85 -5.94 5.93 -10.46
C PRO A 85 -5.46 5.81 -9.01
N TRP A 86 -4.66 6.78 -8.54
CA TRP A 86 -4.15 6.79 -7.17
C TRP A 86 -5.27 6.76 -6.13
N GLU A 87 -6.30 7.59 -6.30
CA GLU A 87 -7.44 7.71 -5.41
C GLU A 87 -8.21 6.39 -5.31
N ALA A 88 -8.31 5.64 -6.41
CA ALA A 88 -8.98 4.34 -6.44
C ALA A 88 -8.16 3.27 -5.69
N PHE A 89 -6.83 3.27 -5.83
CA PHE A 89 -5.97 2.41 -5.03
C PHE A 89 -6.07 2.74 -3.53
N VAL A 90 -5.96 4.02 -3.19
CA VAL A 90 -6.04 4.50 -1.81
C VAL A 90 -7.40 4.17 -1.20
N GLY A 91 -8.49 4.34 -1.96
CA GLY A 91 -9.84 3.96 -1.54
C GLY A 91 -9.93 2.49 -1.11
N LYS A 92 -9.36 1.57 -1.90
CA LYS A 92 -9.31 0.14 -1.53
C LYS A 92 -8.48 -0.13 -0.28
N VAL A 93 -7.43 0.65 -0.03
CA VAL A 93 -6.65 0.57 1.23
C VAL A 93 -7.50 1.03 2.41
N VAL A 94 -8.22 2.14 2.28
CA VAL A 94 -9.13 2.65 3.32
C VAL A 94 -10.25 1.64 3.60
N GLU A 95 -10.91 1.13 2.56
CA GLU A 95 -11.92 0.06 2.69
C GLU A 95 -11.38 -1.16 3.45
N SER A 96 -10.12 -1.56 3.20
CA SER A 96 -9.50 -2.64 3.96
C SER A 96 -9.25 -2.31 5.42
N LEU A 97 -8.86 -1.08 5.73
CA LEU A 97 -8.60 -0.63 7.10
C LEU A 97 -9.87 -0.47 7.92
N GLU A 98 -10.97 -0.08 7.27
CA GLU A 98 -12.27 0.14 7.90
C GLU A 98 -13.12 -1.12 7.94
N GLY A 99 -12.95 -2.02 6.97
CA GLY A 99 -13.70 -3.28 6.86
C GLY A 99 -13.17 -4.43 7.73
N PRO A 100 -13.63 -5.67 7.43
CA PRO A 100 -13.32 -6.86 8.23
C PRO A 100 -11.82 -7.14 8.40
N LEU A 101 -11.00 -6.86 7.37
CA LEU A 101 -9.56 -7.04 7.43
C LEU A 101 -8.91 -6.15 8.50
N GLY A 102 -9.32 -4.88 8.55
CA GLY A 102 -8.87 -3.93 9.55
C GLY A 102 -9.35 -4.30 10.95
N GLU A 103 -10.59 -4.75 11.10
CA GLU A 103 -11.09 -5.27 12.38
C GLU A 103 -10.25 -6.45 12.89
N MET A 104 -9.97 -7.42 12.02
CA MET A 104 -9.14 -8.57 12.34
C MET A 104 -7.71 -8.16 12.70
N ALA A 105 -7.15 -7.17 12.02
CA ALA A 105 -5.80 -6.66 12.27
C ALA A 105 -5.70 -5.93 13.63
N ARG A 106 -6.75 -5.22 14.07
CA ARG A 106 -6.78 -4.52 15.37
C ARG A 106 -6.90 -5.47 16.57
N ARG A 107 -7.57 -6.61 16.39
CA ARG A 107 -7.84 -7.60 17.47
C ARG A 107 -6.67 -8.53 17.80
N ARG A 108 -5.65 -8.62 16.93
CA ARG A 108 -4.49 -9.52 17.06
C ARG A 108 -3.21 -8.76 17.35
#